data_AF-A0A382UU45-F1
#
_entry.id   AF-A0A382UU45-F1
#
_cell.length_a   1.000
_cell.length_b   1.000
_cell.length_c   1.000
_cell.angle_alpha   90.00
_cell.angle_beta   90.00
_cell.angle_gamma   90.00
#
_symmetry.space_group_name_H-M   'P 1'
#
loop_
_entity.id
_entity.type
_entity.pdbx_description
1 polymer ?
#
loop_
_entity_poly.entity_id
_entity_poly.type
_entity_poly.pdbx_seq_one_letter_code
_entity_poly.pdbx_strand_id
1 'polypeptide(L)'
;VAGSYLSKKNKKVLVIEKNENVGGLAEYANSLNCVSPIIKKELSINVANINHTNHIISLEDNQNHTVLEDNNGKLSFLKTNADEHDQKKFLSIINNYELFSKTLGSFMLQKPPRVKSGNRADLLQLISMGWKIRKLGKKNMRELLRVIGLNIADDLEDNLNNNSLMGLLSHEAVLGTNLGPRSPGSILALLYKQAINDNVFNLKKIEVADYINQLEDCCNKNTVELIKSSEVKKILTQNNSVTGVQLNNGEIFESTCVISNADPKTTYLNLLGAKILDTDFIRRTKNFRN
;
A
#
# COMPACT_ATOMS: atom_id res chain seq x y z
N VAL A 1 5.43 13.76 -0.88
CA VAL A 1 6.39 12.72 -1.34
C VAL A 1 6.98 13.03 -2.70
N ALA A 2 6.22 12.95 -3.81
CA ALA A 2 6.78 13.11 -5.15
C ALA A 2 7.51 14.46 -5.35
N GLY A 3 6.91 15.56 -4.87
CA GLY A 3 7.55 16.89 -4.90
C GLY A 3 8.90 16.91 -4.19
N SER A 4 8.99 16.32 -3.00
CA SER A 4 10.23 16.20 -2.21
C SER A 4 11.32 15.39 -2.95
N TYR A 5 10.95 14.34 -3.68
CA TYR A 5 11.90 13.54 -4.47
C TYR A 5 12.41 14.28 -5.71
N LEU A 6 11.50 14.94 -6.43
CA LEU A 6 11.84 15.65 -7.66
C LEU A 6 12.72 16.87 -7.36
N SER A 7 12.45 17.59 -6.28
CA SER A 7 13.26 18.74 -5.87
C SER A 7 14.66 18.33 -5.44
N LYS A 8 14.83 17.20 -4.74
CA LYS A 8 16.16 16.61 -4.48
C LYS A 8 16.95 16.25 -5.74
N LYS A 9 16.27 16.07 -6.88
CA LYS A 9 16.89 15.89 -8.20
C LYS A 9 16.99 17.19 -9.00
N ASN A 10 16.96 18.33 -8.33
CA ASN A 10 17.07 19.68 -8.90
C ASN A 10 16.01 19.98 -9.96
N LYS A 11 14.81 19.42 -9.82
CA LYS A 11 13.67 19.80 -10.65
C LYS A 11 12.96 20.98 -9.99
N LYS A 12 12.56 21.97 -10.80
CA LYS A 12 11.62 23.00 -10.36
C LYS A 12 10.24 22.36 -10.21
N VAL A 13 9.67 22.42 -9.02
CA VAL A 13 8.41 21.75 -8.68
C VAL A 13 7.45 22.77 -8.09
N LEU A 14 6.23 22.76 -8.62
CA LEU A 14 5.06 23.41 -8.05
C LEU A 14 4.09 22.31 -7.60
N VAL A 15 3.63 22.38 -6.36
CA VAL A 15 2.55 21.53 -5.83
C VAL A 15 1.34 22.42 -5.60
N ILE A 16 0.21 22.01 -6.14
CA ILE A 16 -1.06 22.71 -6.02
C ILE A 16 -2.00 21.82 -5.21
N GLU A 17 -2.47 22.34 -4.09
CA GLU A 17 -3.37 21.67 -3.15
C GLU A 17 -4.70 22.43 -3.07
N LYS A 18 -5.80 21.69 -3.18
CA LYS A 18 -7.16 22.25 -3.12
C LYS A 18 -7.49 22.69 -1.70
N ASN A 19 -7.02 21.94 -0.72
CA ASN A 19 -7.29 22.19 0.69
C ASN A 19 -6.38 23.29 1.26
N GLU A 20 -6.75 23.81 2.43
CA GLU A 20 -5.94 24.78 3.18
C GLU A 20 -4.60 24.16 3.63
N ASN A 21 -4.63 22.89 4.01
CA ASN A 21 -3.45 22.13 4.41
C ASN A 21 -3.08 21.10 3.33
N VAL A 22 -1.78 20.79 3.27
CA VAL A 22 -1.29 19.69 2.42
C VAL A 22 -1.57 18.34 3.07
N GLY A 23 -1.71 17.31 2.26
CA GLY A 23 -1.93 15.93 2.74
C GLY A 23 -3.14 15.24 2.12
N GLY A 24 -4.02 15.99 1.46
CA GLY A 24 -5.23 15.46 0.84
C GLY A 24 -6.05 14.63 1.83
N LEU A 25 -6.42 13.40 1.44
CA LEU A 25 -7.19 12.50 2.30
C LEU A 25 -6.49 12.09 3.60
N ALA A 26 -5.15 12.15 3.65
CA ALA A 26 -4.42 11.75 4.83
C ALA A 26 -4.72 12.64 6.05
N GLU A 27 -5.05 13.92 5.83
CA GLU A 27 -5.39 14.86 6.91
C GLU A 27 -6.61 14.40 7.74
N TYR A 28 -7.52 13.62 7.15
CA TYR A 28 -8.70 13.10 7.85
C TYR A 28 -8.43 11.82 8.66
N ALA A 29 -7.20 11.33 8.66
CA ALA A 29 -6.78 10.20 9.49
C ALA A 29 -6.04 10.69 10.74
N ASN A 30 -6.32 10.10 11.90
CA ASN A 30 -5.59 10.40 13.13
C ASN A 30 -4.20 9.75 13.14
N SER A 31 -4.09 8.53 12.59
CA SER A 31 -2.84 7.78 12.57
C SER A 31 -2.64 6.98 11.30
N LEU A 32 -1.38 6.84 10.88
CA LEU A 32 -0.95 5.90 9.84
C LEU A 32 -0.40 4.64 10.50
N ASN A 33 -0.78 3.49 9.96
CA ASN A 33 -0.21 2.23 10.41
C ASN A 33 1.15 1.98 9.75
N CYS A 34 1.39 2.52 8.56
CA CYS A 34 2.61 2.27 7.81
C CYS A 34 3.09 3.49 7.03
N VAL A 35 4.41 3.63 6.95
CA VAL A 35 5.10 4.53 6.04
C VAL A 35 6.28 3.75 5.46
N SER A 36 6.49 3.83 4.14
CA SER A 36 7.58 3.12 3.47
C SER A 36 8.94 3.41 4.13
N PRO A 37 9.69 2.38 4.57
CA PRO A 37 11.02 2.55 5.15
C PRO A 37 11.99 3.26 4.21
N ILE A 38 11.84 3.07 2.89
CA ILE A 38 12.66 3.76 1.89
C ILE A 38 12.37 5.25 1.89
N ILE A 39 11.09 5.63 1.92
CA ILE A 39 10.71 7.05 1.94
C ILE A 39 11.24 7.70 3.22
N LYS A 40 11.11 7.04 4.38
CA LYS A 40 11.70 7.54 5.64
C LYS A 40 13.20 7.77 5.52
N LYS A 41 13.93 6.78 5.00
CA LYS A 41 15.39 6.85 4.85
C LYS A 41 15.82 7.93 3.85
N GLU A 42 15.22 7.94 2.66
CA GLU A 42 15.65 8.82 1.56
C GLU A 42 15.23 10.27 1.76
N LEU A 43 14.12 10.53 2.46
CA LEU A 43 13.66 11.88 2.79
C LEU A 43 14.07 12.33 4.20
N SER A 44 14.78 11.49 4.96
CA SER A 44 15.18 11.76 6.35
C SER A 44 13.99 12.08 7.26
N ILE A 45 12.86 11.39 7.07
CA ILE A 45 11.65 11.56 7.87
C ILE A 45 11.76 10.69 9.12
N ASN A 46 11.70 11.34 10.28
CA ASN A 46 11.79 10.70 11.58
C ASN A 46 10.49 10.93 12.35
N VAL A 47 9.54 10.04 12.12
CA VAL A 47 8.24 10.04 12.81
C VAL A 47 8.24 9.02 13.94
N ALA A 48 7.85 9.45 15.13
CA ALA A 48 7.78 8.61 16.31
C ALA A 48 6.62 7.61 16.21
N ASN A 49 6.80 6.43 16.83
CA ASN A 49 5.71 5.49 17.03
C ASN A 49 4.99 5.89 18.32
N ILE A 50 3.70 6.20 18.22
CA ILE A 50 2.84 6.60 19.35
C ILE A 50 2.00 5.44 19.89
N ASN A 51 2.30 4.20 19.49
CA ASN A 51 1.51 3.07 19.94
C ASN A 51 1.73 2.75 21.43
N HIS A 52 0.64 2.46 22.14
CA HIS A 52 0.62 2.16 23.58
C HIS A 52 0.26 0.71 23.89
N THR A 53 -0.13 -0.10 22.90
CA THR A 53 -0.63 -1.46 23.14
C THR A 53 -0.07 -2.49 22.18
N ASN A 54 0.39 -3.62 22.72
CA ASN A 54 0.86 -4.76 21.94
C ASN A 54 -0.22 -5.85 21.78
N HIS A 55 -1.48 -5.51 22.07
CA HIS A 55 -2.58 -6.46 22.04
C HIS A 55 -3.32 -6.43 20.69
N ILE A 56 -3.66 -7.61 20.20
CA ILE A 56 -4.51 -7.82 19.03
C ILE A 56 -5.78 -8.52 19.52
N ILE A 57 -6.94 -7.95 19.23
CA ILE A 57 -8.21 -8.40 19.81
C ILE A 57 -9.18 -8.75 18.69
N SER A 58 -9.69 -9.97 18.74
CA SER A 58 -10.83 -10.43 17.94
C SER A 58 -12.09 -10.38 18.81
N LEU A 59 -13.03 -9.53 18.44
CA LEU A 59 -14.29 -9.37 19.17
C LEU A 59 -15.28 -10.46 18.77
N GLU A 60 -16.02 -10.94 19.76
CA GLU A 60 -17.08 -11.95 19.62
C GLU A 60 -18.28 -11.51 20.46
N ASP A 61 -19.50 -11.71 19.96
CA ASP A 61 -20.73 -11.26 20.63
C ASP A 61 -20.95 -11.94 22.00
N ASN A 62 -20.41 -13.15 22.17
CA ASN A 62 -20.47 -13.93 23.41
C ASN A 62 -19.48 -13.46 24.49
N GLN A 63 -18.73 -12.37 24.26
CA GLN A 63 -17.67 -11.83 25.14
C GLN A 63 -16.46 -12.76 25.37
N ASN A 64 -16.38 -13.88 24.66
CA ASN A 64 -15.23 -14.79 24.63
C ASN A 64 -14.20 -14.35 23.59
N HIS A 65 -13.80 -13.08 23.67
CA HIS A 65 -12.81 -12.48 22.77
C HIS A 65 -11.49 -13.24 22.78
N THR A 66 -10.88 -13.34 21.60
CA THR A 66 -9.48 -13.76 21.50
C THR A 66 -8.57 -12.54 21.63
N VAL A 67 -7.59 -12.63 22.51
CA VAL A 67 -6.59 -11.61 22.78
C VAL A 67 -5.21 -12.24 22.56
N LEU A 68 -4.48 -11.71 21.59
CA LEU A 68 -3.07 -12.02 21.37
C LEU A 68 -2.21 -10.88 21.90
N GLU A 69 -1.01 -11.22 22.32
CA GLU A 69 0.08 -10.28 22.60
C GLU A 69 1.17 -10.44 21.55
N ASP A 70 1.64 -9.33 20.98
CA ASP A 70 2.79 -9.26 20.08
C ASP A 70 4.03 -8.76 20.82
N ASN A 71 4.96 -9.67 21.06
CA ASN A 71 6.27 -9.35 21.64
C ASN A 71 7.34 -9.33 20.55
N ASN A 72 7.45 -8.19 19.86
CA ASN A 72 8.43 -7.95 18.79
C ASN A 72 8.39 -8.98 17.65
N GLY A 73 7.19 -9.26 17.13
CA GLY A 73 6.92 -10.24 16.07
C GLY A 73 6.61 -11.64 16.59
N LYS A 74 6.72 -11.86 17.91
CA LYS A 74 6.37 -13.15 18.53
C LYS A 74 4.99 -13.08 19.16
N LEU A 75 4.03 -13.75 18.54
CA LEU A 75 2.64 -13.80 19.00
C LEU A 75 2.45 -14.87 20.09
N SER A 76 1.67 -14.52 21.11
CA SER A 76 1.18 -15.44 22.15
C SER A 76 -0.28 -15.18 22.49
N PHE A 77 -1.00 -16.24 22.88
CA PHE A 77 -2.39 -16.15 23.31
C PHE A 77 -2.47 -15.75 24.79
N LEU A 78 -3.15 -14.64 25.08
CA LEU A 78 -3.50 -14.26 26.47
C LEU A 78 -4.87 -14.80 26.86
N LYS A 79 -5.82 -14.79 25.92
CA LYS A 79 -7.17 -15.32 26.07
C LYS A 79 -7.67 -15.82 24.72
N THR A 80 -8.27 -17.00 24.66
CA THR A 80 -8.95 -17.49 23.45
C THR A 80 -9.88 -18.65 23.79
N ASN A 81 -10.89 -18.85 22.94
CA ASN A 81 -11.75 -20.03 22.91
C ASN A 81 -11.25 -21.09 21.91
N ALA A 82 -10.16 -20.84 21.17
CA ALA A 82 -9.56 -21.82 20.27
C ALA A 82 -8.85 -22.94 21.05
N ASP A 83 -8.99 -24.18 20.59
CA ASP A 83 -8.24 -25.29 21.16
C ASP A 83 -6.73 -25.19 20.86
N GLU A 84 -5.92 -26.00 21.54
CA GLU A 84 -4.46 -25.97 21.35
C GLU A 84 -4.02 -26.31 19.93
N HIS A 85 -4.82 -27.09 19.20
CA HIS A 85 -4.49 -27.53 17.86
C HIS A 85 -4.66 -26.37 16.87
N ASP A 86 -5.77 -25.63 16.94
CA ASP A 86 -6.01 -24.43 16.16
C ASP A 86 -5.02 -23.32 16.50
N GLN A 87 -4.68 -23.14 17.78
CA GLN A 87 -3.63 -22.19 18.19
C GLN A 87 -2.28 -22.51 17.52
N LYS A 88 -1.85 -23.78 17.55
CA LYS A 88 -0.58 -24.22 16.92
C LYS A 88 -0.63 -24.04 15.40
N LYS A 89 -1.74 -24.38 14.76
CA LYS A 89 -1.92 -24.20 13.31
C LYS A 89 -1.92 -22.73 12.91
N PHE A 90 -2.63 -21.88 13.64
CA PHE A 90 -2.68 -20.44 13.41
C PHE A 90 -1.29 -19.80 13.40
N LEU A 91 -0.48 -20.11 14.43
CA LEU A 91 0.92 -19.65 14.49
C LEU A 91 1.75 -20.21 13.31
N SER A 92 1.52 -21.47 12.91
CA SER A 92 2.20 -22.04 11.73
C SER A 92 1.81 -21.33 10.43
N ILE A 93 0.55 -20.95 10.25
CA ILE A 93 0.08 -20.22 9.06
C ILE A 93 0.75 -18.85 9.00
N ILE A 94 0.78 -18.12 10.12
CA ILE A 94 1.44 -16.81 10.21
C ILE A 94 2.92 -16.90 9.85
N ASN A 95 3.64 -17.91 10.38
CA ASN A 95 5.05 -18.12 10.06
C ASN A 95 5.27 -18.42 8.57
N ASN A 96 4.36 -19.17 7.93
CA ASN A 96 4.41 -19.43 6.50
C ASN A 96 4.22 -18.13 5.70
N TYR A 97 3.21 -17.33 6.05
CA TYR A 97 2.96 -16.04 5.41
C TYR A 97 4.11 -15.04 5.62
N GLU A 98 4.76 -15.05 6.78
CA GLU A 98 5.97 -14.26 7.03
C GLU A 98 7.12 -14.67 6.10
N LEU A 99 7.37 -15.97 5.95
CA LEU A 99 8.38 -16.47 5.03
C LEU A 99 8.08 -16.09 3.57
N PHE A 100 6.82 -16.20 3.17
CA PHE A 100 6.35 -15.89 1.82
C PHE A 100 6.43 -14.39 1.52
N SER A 101 5.95 -13.56 2.43
CA SER A 101 5.98 -12.10 2.33
C SER A 101 7.41 -11.57 2.26
N LYS A 102 8.35 -12.07 3.08
CA LYS A 102 9.78 -11.70 2.98
C LYS A 102 10.37 -12.03 1.61
N THR A 103 10.01 -13.18 1.05
CA THR A 103 10.48 -13.60 -0.27
C THR A 103 9.96 -12.67 -1.36
N LEU A 104 8.66 -12.37 -1.35
CA LEU A 104 8.02 -11.45 -2.30
C LEU A 104 8.52 -10.01 -2.13
N GLY A 105 8.68 -9.56 -0.88
CA GLY A 105 9.15 -8.24 -0.51
C GLY A 105 10.49 -7.87 -1.14
N SER A 106 11.35 -8.87 -1.33
CA SER A 106 12.65 -8.72 -2.00
C SER A 106 12.58 -8.31 -3.47
N PHE A 107 11.38 -8.27 -4.06
CA PHE A 107 11.11 -7.84 -5.43
C PHE A 107 10.25 -6.59 -5.54
N MET A 108 9.50 -6.22 -4.49
CA MET A 108 8.43 -5.20 -4.60
C MET A 108 8.93 -3.81 -5.00
N LEU A 109 10.20 -3.53 -4.71
CA LEU A 109 10.84 -2.23 -4.97
C LEU A 109 11.68 -2.25 -6.25
N GLN A 110 11.72 -3.38 -6.95
CA GLN A 110 12.41 -3.53 -8.22
C GLN A 110 11.42 -3.31 -9.36
N LYS A 111 11.90 -2.72 -10.45
CA LYS A 111 11.16 -2.70 -11.70
C LYS A 111 10.83 -4.14 -12.11
N PRO A 112 9.56 -4.48 -12.42
CA PRO A 112 9.23 -5.84 -12.83
C PRO A 112 9.91 -6.17 -14.17
N PRO A 113 10.53 -7.35 -14.31
CA PRO A 113 11.18 -7.74 -15.56
C PRO A 113 10.16 -7.97 -16.66
N ARG A 114 10.50 -7.58 -17.89
CA ARG A 114 9.65 -7.80 -19.06
C ARG A 114 9.94 -9.17 -19.67
N VAL A 115 9.02 -10.12 -19.53
CA VAL A 115 9.17 -11.53 -19.96
C VAL A 115 9.50 -11.70 -21.46
N LYS A 116 9.05 -10.78 -22.32
CA LYS A 116 9.25 -10.83 -23.78
C LYS A 116 10.09 -9.68 -24.33
N SER A 117 10.95 -9.05 -23.53
CA SER A 117 11.76 -7.92 -24.00
C SER A 117 12.94 -8.31 -24.89
N GLY A 118 13.36 -9.59 -24.86
CA GLY A 118 14.61 -10.04 -25.49
C GLY A 118 15.88 -9.55 -24.76
N ASN A 119 15.76 -8.82 -23.65
CA ASN A 119 16.88 -8.28 -22.91
C ASN A 119 17.43 -9.30 -21.90
N ARG A 120 18.76 -9.52 -21.93
CA ARG A 120 19.45 -10.41 -20.98
C ARG A 120 19.29 -9.96 -19.53
N ALA A 121 19.20 -8.66 -19.27
CA ALA A 121 19.01 -8.14 -17.91
C ALA A 121 17.64 -8.56 -17.33
N ASP A 122 16.57 -8.51 -18.14
CA ASP A 122 15.23 -8.95 -17.73
C ASP A 122 15.21 -10.46 -17.47
N LEU A 123 15.88 -11.25 -18.31
CA LEU A 123 16.02 -12.70 -18.12
C LEU A 123 16.77 -13.04 -16.83
N LEU A 124 17.91 -12.37 -16.57
CA LEU A 124 18.67 -12.57 -15.33
C LEU A 124 17.85 -12.19 -14.10
N GLN A 125 17.05 -11.13 -14.18
CA GLN A 125 16.15 -10.76 -13.09
C GLN A 125 15.08 -11.83 -12.86
N LEU A 126 14.45 -12.37 -13.91
CA LEU A 126 13.50 -13.48 -13.80
C LEU A 126 14.13 -14.73 -13.18
N ILE A 127 15.34 -15.08 -13.60
CA ILE A 127 16.10 -16.19 -13.02
C ILE A 127 16.38 -15.94 -11.54
N SER A 128 16.81 -14.73 -11.17
CA SER A 128 17.03 -14.33 -9.77
C SER A 128 15.74 -14.44 -8.95
N MET A 129 14.61 -14.01 -9.50
CA MET A 129 13.30 -14.14 -8.86
C MET A 129 12.93 -15.61 -8.61
N GLY A 130 12.99 -16.43 -9.66
CA GLY A 130 12.73 -17.87 -9.58
C GLY A 130 13.69 -18.57 -8.61
N TRP A 131 14.95 -18.16 -8.55
CA TRP A 131 15.94 -18.72 -7.64
C TRP A 131 15.64 -18.43 -6.17
N LYS A 132 15.25 -17.19 -5.83
CA LYS A 132 14.83 -16.86 -4.45
C LYS A 132 13.58 -17.64 -4.03
N ILE A 133 12.61 -17.81 -4.92
CA ILE A 133 11.44 -18.66 -4.67
C ILE A 133 11.89 -20.12 -4.47
N ARG A 134 12.82 -20.61 -5.27
CA ARG A 134 13.36 -21.98 -5.15
C ARG A 134 14.15 -22.20 -3.85
N LYS A 135 14.79 -21.17 -3.31
CA LYS A 135 15.50 -21.21 -2.01
C LYS A 135 14.57 -21.42 -0.81
N LEU A 136 13.25 -21.26 -0.96
CA LEU A 136 12.27 -21.64 0.08
C LEU A 136 12.29 -23.14 0.39
N GLY A 137 12.84 -23.96 -0.52
CA GLY A 137 12.79 -25.41 -0.42
C GLY A 137 11.48 -25.97 -0.99
N LYS A 138 11.48 -27.27 -1.29
CA LYS A 138 10.40 -27.94 -2.05
C LYS A 138 9.02 -27.79 -1.39
N LYS A 139 8.93 -27.89 -0.06
CA LYS A 139 7.68 -27.79 0.70
C LYS A 139 7.11 -26.37 0.62
N ASN A 140 7.87 -25.39 1.11
CA ASN A 140 7.41 -24.00 1.19
C ASN A 140 7.19 -23.36 -0.19
N MET A 141 7.99 -23.72 -1.20
CA MET A 141 7.77 -23.27 -2.57
C MET A 141 6.43 -23.77 -3.12
N ARG A 142 6.08 -25.04 -2.88
CA ARG A 142 4.79 -25.61 -3.32
C ARG A 142 3.62 -24.93 -2.61
N GLU A 143 3.73 -24.73 -1.29
CA GLU A 143 2.71 -24.02 -0.53
C GLU A 143 2.53 -22.58 -1.01
N LEU A 144 3.62 -21.83 -1.23
CA LEU A 144 3.54 -20.48 -1.79
C LEU A 144 2.81 -20.46 -3.13
N LEU A 145 3.20 -21.34 -4.06
CA LEU A 145 2.57 -21.41 -5.38
C LEU A 145 1.11 -21.88 -5.31
N ARG A 146 0.73 -22.67 -4.29
CA ARG A 146 -0.66 -23.06 -4.02
C ARG A 146 -1.47 -21.86 -3.57
N VAL A 147 -0.99 -21.10 -2.57
CA VAL A 147 -1.82 -20.09 -1.88
C VAL A 147 -1.80 -18.70 -2.51
N ILE A 148 -0.78 -18.33 -3.27
CA ILE A 148 -0.59 -16.94 -3.73
C ILE A 148 -1.77 -16.39 -4.55
N GLY A 149 -2.52 -17.25 -5.26
CA GLY A 149 -3.70 -16.87 -6.03
C GLY A 149 -5.05 -17.16 -5.35
N LEU A 150 -5.04 -17.82 -4.18
CA LEU A 150 -6.26 -18.17 -3.47
C LEU A 150 -6.84 -16.95 -2.73
N ASN A 151 -8.04 -17.15 -2.20
CA ASN A 151 -8.63 -16.25 -1.22
C ASN A 151 -8.28 -16.72 0.20
N ILE A 152 -8.22 -15.79 1.15
CA ILE A 152 -7.83 -16.06 2.54
C ILE A 152 -8.83 -16.94 3.26
N ALA A 153 -10.13 -16.85 2.94
CA ALA A 153 -11.15 -17.65 3.62
C ALA A 153 -10.95 -19.15 3.37
N ASP A 154 -10.72 -19.57 2.11
CA ASP A 154 -10.49 -20.98 1.78
C ASP A 154 -9.26 -21.55 2.49
N ASP A 155 -8.13 -20.83 2.49
CA ASP A 155 -6.91 -21.32 3.16
C ASP A 155 -7.06 -21.38 4.68
N LEU A 156 -7.88 -20.50 5.28
CA LEU A 156 -8.16 -20.53 6.71
C LEU A 156 -9.15 -21.63 7.08
N GLU A 157 -10.23 -21.81 6.33
CA GLU A 157 -11.28 -22.83 6.57
C GLU A 157 -10.72 -24.26 6.36
N ASP A 158 -9.76 -24.45 5.45
CA ASP A 158 -9.07 -25.73 5.28
C ASP A 158 -8.18 -26.09 6.48
N ASN A 159 -7.78 -25.11 7.28
CA ASN A 159 -6.76 -25.29 8.32
C ASN A 159 -7.27 -25.06 9.76
N LEU A 160 -8.28 -24.24 9.98
CA LEU A 160 -8.76 -23.82 11.30
C LEU A 160 -10.26 -24.07 11.46
N ASN A 161 -10.69 -24.32 12.69
CA ASN A 161 -12.12 -24.43 13.04
C ASN A 161 -12.62 -23.22 13.85
N ASN A 162 -11.71 -22.44 14.45
CA ASN A 162 -12.06 -21.28 15.26
C ASN A 162 -12.32 -20.02 14.42
N ASN A 163 -13.57 -19.55 14.44
CA ASN A 163 -14.02 -18.36 13.70
C ASN A 163 -13.28 -17.07 14.10
N SER A 164 -12.91 -16.90 15.36
CA SER A 164 -12.20 -15.71 15.81
C SER A 164 -10.79 -15.63 15.24
N LEU A 165 -10.06 -16.75 15.18
CA LEU A 165 -8.75 -16.83 14.53
C LEU A 165 -8.85 -16.59 13.03
N MET A 166 -9.86 -17.17 12.39
CA MET A 166 -10.10 -16.93 10.96
C MET A 166 -10.44 -15.46 10.68
N GLY A 167 -11.23 -14.83 11.57
CA GLY A 167 -11.60 -13.43 11.51
C GLY A 167 -10.40 -12.48 11.58
N LEU A 168 -9.44 -12.75 12.49
CA LEU A 168 -8.22 -11.95 12.62
C LEU A 168 -7.43 -11.87 11.31
N LEU A 169 -7.12 -13.01 10.69
CA LEU A 169 -6.34 -13.04 9.45
C LEU A 169 -7.15 -12.56 8.24
N SER A 170 -8.45 -12.87 8.21
CA SER A 170 -9.35 -12.37 7.17
C SER A 170 -9.42 -10.84 7.18
N HIS A 171 -9.50 -10.23 8.37
CA HIS A 171 -9.48 -8.77 8.52
C HIS A 171 -8.18 -8.18 7.97
N GLU A 172 -7.03 -8.73 8.36
CA GLU A 172 -5.73 -8.24 7.91
C GLU A 172 -5.55 -8.32 6.39
N ALA A 173 -6.10 -9.37 5.76
CA ALA A 173 -6.01 -9.62 4.33
C ALA A 173 -6.86 -8.68 3.46
N VAL A 174 -7.93 -8.10 4.02
CA VAL A 174 -8.84 -7.21 3.28
C VAL A 174 -8.69 -5.75 3.66
N LEU A 175 -8.08 -5.43 4.81
CA LEU A 175 -7.93 -4.08 5.31
C LEU A 175 -7.25 -3.16 4.27
N GLY A 176 -7.92 -2.08 3.89
CA GLY A 176 -7.43 -1.10 2.92
C GLY A 176 -7.61 -1.52 1.46
N THR A 177 -8.40 -2.56 1.18
CA THR A 177 -8.71 -3.03 -0.17
C THR A 177 -10.21 -3.03 -0.44
N ASN A 178 -10.58 -3.13 -1.72
CA ASN A 178 -11.97 -3.36 -2.15
C ASN A 178 -12.30 -4.86 -2.26
N LEU A 179 -11.51 -5.74 -1.62
CA LEU A 179 -11.67 -7.20 -1.63
C LEU A 179 -12.45 -7.66 -0.39
N GLY A 180 -13.20 -8.76 -0.53
CA GLY A 180 -13.70 -9.53 0.61
C GLY A 180 -12.80 -10.74 0.92
N PRO A 181 -12.97 -11.41 2.08
CA PRO A 181 -12.13 -12.56 2.44
C PRO A 181 -12.16 -13.69 1.40
N ARG A 182 -13.28 -13.87 0.71
CA ARG A 182 -13.49 -14.85 -0.37
C ARG A 182 -13.10 -14.35 -1.77
N SER A 183 -12.58 -13.12 -1.90
CA SER A 183 -12.14 -12.61 -3.21
C SER A 183 -10.78 -13.21 -3.59
N PRO A 184 -10.59 -13.67 -4.84
CA PRO A 184 -9.30 -14.16 -5.31
C PRO A 184 -8.18 -13.14 -5.08
N GLY A 185 -7.03 -13.60 -4.58
CA GLY A 185 -5.86 -12.76 -4.34
C GLY A 185 -5.87 -11.98 -3.01
N SER A 186 -6.82 -12.21 -2.10
CA SER A 186 -6.77 -11.60 -0.76
C SER A 186 -5.56 -12.10 0.05
N ILE A 187 -5.06 -13.32 -0.19
CA ILE A 187 -3.76 -13.76 0.35
C ILE A 187 -2.62 -12.92 -0.21
N LEU A 188 -2.60 -12.63 -1.52
CA LEU A 188 -1.58 -11.76 -2.11
C LEU A 188 -1.60 -10.36 -1.50
N ALA A 189 -2.78 -9.80 -1.23
CA ALA A 189 -2.93 -8.52 -0.55
C ALA A 189 -2.33 -8.57 0.87
N LEU A 190 -2.61 -9.63 1.63
CA LEU A 190 -2.00 -9.87 2.94
C LEU A 190 -0.48 -9.94 2.86
N LEU A 191 0.06 -10.77 1.97
CA LEU A 191 1.51 -10.94 1.80
C LEU A 191 2.20 -9.64 1.38
N TYR A 192 1.57 -8.84 0.51
CA TYR A 192 2.08 -7.54 0.08
C TYR A 192 2.12 -6.56 1.25
N LYS A 193 1.03 -6.45 2.02
CA LYS A 193 0.95 -5.61 3.21
C LYS A 193 1.99 -6.03 4.26
N GLN A 194 2.11 -7.33 4.53
CA GLN A 194 3.10 -7.86 5.47
C GLN A 194 4.53 -7.56 5.01
N ALA A 195 4.82 -7.67 3.72
CA ALA A 195 6.13 -7.37 3.17
C ALA A 195 6.53 -5.88 3.27
N ILE A 196 5.57 -4.97 3.44
CA ILE A 196 5.81 -3.55 3.72
C ILE A 196 6.02 -3.31 5.22
N ASN A 197 5.29 -4.03 6.07
CA ASN A 197 5.21 -3.76 7.51
C ASN A 197 6.13 -4.65 8.36
N ASP A 198 6.72 -5.68 7.76
CA ASP A 198 7.46 -6.78 8.38
C ASP A 198 6.66 -7.62 9.40
N ASN A 199 5.35 -7.39 9.53
CA ASN A 199 4.44 -8.10 10.44
C ASN A 199 3.05 -8.26 9.82
N VAL A 200 2.33 -9.33 10.19
CA VAL A 200 0.93 -9.56 9.80
C VAL A 200 0.03 -8.49 10.45
N PHE A 201 0.13 -8.37 11.77
CA PHE A 201 -0.59 -7.37 12.54
C PHE A 201 0.28 -6.12 12.67
N ASN A 202 -0.20 -5.01 12.13
CA ASN A 202 0.55 -3.76 12.20
C ASN A 202 0.00 -2.88 13.32
N LEU A 203 0.68 -2.96 14.47
CA LEU A 203 0.36 -2.17 15.66
C LEU A 203 1.05 -0.80 15.68
N LYS A 204 2.00 -0.54 14.77
CA LYS A 204 2.68 0.76 14.74
C LYS A 204 1.67 1.84 14.40
N LYS A 205 1.70 2.93 15.15
CA LYS A 205 0.88 4.11 14.90
C LYS A 205 1.79 5.31 14.78
N ILE A 206 1.65 6.03 13.68
CA ILE A 206 2.38 7.26 13.39
C ILE A 206 1.36 8.38 13.31
N GLU A 207 1.63 9.50 13.96
CA GLU A 207 0.79 10.69 13.82
C GLU A 207 0.85 11.21 12.38
N VAL A 208 -0.32 11.32 11.75
CA VAL A 208 -0.40 11.71 10.34
C VAL A 208 0.06 13.14 10.15
N ALA A 209 -0.29 14.03 11.08
CA ALA A 209 0.12 15.42 11.08
C ALA A 209 1.65 15.58 11.10
N ASP A 210 2.36 14.88 12.00
CA ASP A 210 3.83 14.90 12.05
C ASP A 210 4.44 14.42 10.73
N TYR A 211 3.92 13.33 10.16
CA TYR A 211 4.40 12.82 8.88
C TYR A 211 4.21 13.81 7.72
N ILE A 212 3.05 14.45 7.64
CA ILE A 212 2.74 15.47 6.62
C ILE A 212 3.61 16.70 6.81
N ASN A 213 3.75 17.20 8.04
CA ASN A 213 4.57 18.38 8.36
C ASN A 213 6.03 18.16 7.97
N GLN A 214 6.61 16.99 8.26
CA GLN A 214 7.98 16.67 7.85
C GLN A 214 8.14 16.57 6.33
N LEU A 215 7.11 16.12 5.60
CA LEU A 215 7.12 16.13 4.14
C LEU A 215 7.04 17.56 3.57
N GLU A 216 6.21 18.41 4.18
CA GLU A 216 6.11 19.83 3.83
C GLU A 216 7.44 20.55 4.08
N ASP A 217 8.06 20.35 5.23
CA ASP A 217 9.40 20.87 5.55
C ASP A 217 10.45 20.42 4.53
N CYS A 218 10.39 19.16 4.10
CA CYS A 218 11.27 18.64 3.06
C CYS A 218 11.06 19.36 1.72
N CYS A 219 9.81 19.69 1.38
CA CYS A 219 9.49 20.48 0.19
C CYS A 219 10.04 21.91 0.31
N ASN A 220 9.78 22.59 1.43
CA ASN A 220 10.20 23.97 1.68
C ASN A 220 11.73 24.12 1.65
N LYS A 221 12.47 23.20 2.28
CA LYS A 221 13.95 23.20 2.27
C LYS A 221 14.54 23.03 0.87
N ASN A 222 13.83 22.36 -0.03
CA ASN A 222 14.28 22.10 -1.40
C ASN A 222 13.59 23.03 -2.42
N THR A 223 13.08 24.19 -1.98
CA THR A 223 12.50 25.23 -2.85
C THR A 223 11.33 24.77 -3.73
N VAL A 224 10.55 23.79 -3.25
CA VAL A 224 9.28 23.43 -3.87
C VAL A 224 8.29 24.55 -3.60
N GLU A 225 7.65 25.06 -4.65
CA GLU A 225 6.57 26.03 -4.50
C GLU A 225 5.28 25.30 -4.11
N LEU A 226 4.62 25.76 -3.05
CA LEU A 226 3.37 25.18 -2.54
C LEU A 226 2.25 26.22 -2.66
N ILE A 227 1.27 25.96 -3.51
CA ILE A 227 0.05 26.76 -3.60
C ILE A 227 -1.07 25.96 -2.95
N LYS A 228 -1.60 26.45 -1.83
CA LYS A 228 -2.70 25.86 -1.07
C LYS A 228 -4.02 26.56 -1.40
N SER A 229 -5.14 26.02 -0.94
CA SER A 229 -6.49 26.57 -1.14
C SER A 229 -6.81 26.87 -2.61
N SER A 230 -6.24 26.08 -3.53
CA SER A 230 -6.29 26.34 -4.97
C SER A 230 -6.64 25.06 -5.72
N GLU A 231 -7.79 25.06 -6.36
CA GLU A 231 -8.25 23.91 -7.12
C GLU A 231 -7.82 24.01 -8.58
N VAL A 232 -7.17 22.94 -9.07
CA VAL A 232 -6.90 22.75 -10.49
C VAL A 232 -8.22 22.46 -11.20
N LYS A 233 -8.56 23.30 -12.17
CA LYS A 233 -9.75 23.17 -13.00
C LYS A 233 -9.54 22.19 -14.15
N LYS A 234 -8.37 22.27 -14.79
CA LYS A 234 -8.10 21.55 -16.04
C LYS A 234 -6.62 21.29 -16.26
N ILE A 235 -6.28 20.13 -16.80
CA ILE A 235 -4.97 19.84 -17.37
C ILE A 235 -4.96 20.29 -18.83
N LEU A 236 -4.02 21.16 -19.18
CA LEU A 236 -3.90 21.72 -20.52
C LEU A 236 -3.06 20.80 -21.39
N THR A 237 -3.53 20.58 -22.62
CA THR A 237 -2.85 19.74 -23.60
C THR A 237 -2.87 20.37 -24.98
N GLN A 238 -1.78 20.21 -25.73
CA GLN A 238 -1.66 20.58 -27.14
C GLN A 238 -0.92 19.47 -27.88
N ASN A 239 -1.39 19.10 -29.08
CA ASN A 239 -0.78 18.03 -29.90
C ASN A 239 -0.52 16.74 -29.09
N ASN A 240 -1.53 16.28 -28.33
CA ASN A 240 -1.46 15.10 -27.45
C ASN A 240 -0.35 15.14 -26.38
N SER A 241 0.15 16.32 -26.05
CA SER A 241 1.16 16.53 -25.00
C SER A 241 0.65 17.51 -23.96
N VAL A 242 1.03 17.32 -22.69
CA VAL A 242 0.69 18.25 -21.61
C VAL A 242 1.46 19.56 -21.78
N THR A 243 0.79 20.68 -21.57
CA THR A 243 1.39 22.02 -21.63
C THR A 243 1.27 22.77 -20.31
N GLY A 244 0.47 22.29 -19.36
CA GLY A 244 0.34 22.90 -18.05
C GLY A 244 -0.96 22.54 -17.34
N VAL A 245 -1.32 23.35 -16.36
CA VAL A 245 -2.58 23.27 -15.62
C VAL A 245 -3.23 24.64 -15.52
N GLN A 246 -4.56 24.67 -15.51
CA GLN A 246 -5.36 25.86 -15.27
C GLN A 246 -6.08 25.72 -13.93
N LEU A 247 -6.03 26.77 -13.10
CA LEU A 247 -6.74 26.87 -11.83
C LEU A 247 -8.19 27.37 -12.01
N ASN A 248 -9.01 27.21 -10.97
CA ASN A 248 -10.40 27.68 -10.98
C ASN A 248 -10.54 29.21 -11.13
N ASN A 249 -9.57 29.99 -10.64
CA ASN A 249 -9.49 31.44 -10.81
C ASN A 249 -9.09 31.88 -12.24
N GLY A 250 -8.75 30.93 -13.12
CA GLY A 250 -8.34 31.18 -14.50
C GLY A 250 -6.82 31.27 -14.70
N GLU A 251 -6.02 31.32 -13.63
CA GLU A 251 -4.56 31.33 -13.69
C GLU A 251 -4.01 30.06 -14.34
N ILE A 252 -2.90 30.21 -15.08
CA ILE A 252 -2.29 29.13 -15.86
C ILE A 252 -0.84 28.95 -15.44
N PHE A 253 -0.48 27.71 -15.13
CA PHE A 253 0.90 27.30 -14.87
C PHE A 253 1.36 26.38 -15.99
N GLU A 254 2.36 26.82 -16.75
CA GLU A 254 2.96 26.04 -17.83
C GLU A 254 3.89 24.95 -17.28
N SER A 255 3.75 23.73 -17.81
CA SER A 255 4.62 22.61 -17.46
C SER A 255 4.59 21.54 -18.54
N THR A 256 5.74 20.93 -18.80
CA THR A 256 5.88 19.77 -19.68
C THR A 256 5.61 18.44 -18.99
N CYS A 257 5.36 18.46 -17.67
CA CYS A 257 5.04 17.27 -16.86
C CYS A 257 4.03 17.62 -15.76
N VAL A 258 2.96 16.84 -15.66
CA VAL A 258 1.95 16.97 -14.60
C VAL A 258 1.79 15.62 -13.91
N ILE A 259 1.89 15.62 -12.59
CA ILE A 259 1.64 14.45 -11.74
C ILE A 259 0.35 14.70 -10.99
N SER A 260 -0.71 13.95 -11.33
CA SER A 260 -1.99 14.02 -10.62
C SER A 260 -2.00 13.03 -9.47
N ASN A 261 -2.31 13.51 -8.26
CA ASN A 261 -2.60 12.68 -7.09
C ASN A 261 -4.11 12.46 -6.88
N ALA A 262 -4.97 13.04 -7.74
CA ALA A 262 -6.40 12.81 -7.69
C ALA A 262 -6.76 11.40 -8.19
N ASP A 263 -7.94 10.89 -7.80
CA ASP A 263 -8.41 9.58 -8.24
C ASP A 263 -8.51 9.50 -9.78
N PRO A 264 -8.48 8.29 -10.37
CA PRO A 264 -8.47 8.14 -11.82
C PRO A 264 -9.66 8.78 -12.53
N LYS A 265 -10.86 8.77 -11.94
CA LYS A 265 -12.04 9.38 -12.58
C LYS A 265 -11.88 10.90 -12.61
N THR A 266 -11.49 11.51 -11.49
CA THR A 266 -11.22 12.95 -11.44
C THR A 266 -10.11 13.35 -12.40
N THR A 267 -8.96 12.66 -12.37
CA THR A 267 -7.83 12.97 -13.26
C THR A 267 -8.20 12.87 -14.74
N TYR A 268 -8.77 11.74 -15.17
CA TYR A 268 -8.95 11.48 -16.60
C TYR A 268 -10.25 12.04 -17.17
N LEU A 269 -11.36 11.97 -16.43
CA LEU A 269 -12.67 12.37 -16.95
C LEU A 269 -12.96 13.85 -16.71
N ASN A 270 -12.48 14.41 -15.59
CA ASN A 270 -12.77 15.79 -15.22
C ASN A 270 -11.61 16.74 -15.59
N LEU A 271 -10.40 16.50 -15.07
CA LEU A 271 -9.26 17.41 -15.27
C LEU A 271 -8.71 17.37 -16.69
N LEU A 272 -8.45 16.17 -17.22
CA LEU A 272 -7.95 15.99 -18.58
C LEU A 272 -9.09 16.10 -19.61
N GLY A 273 -10.24 15.52 -19.28
CA GLY A 273 -11.45 15.53 -20.09
C GLY A 273 -11.55 14.34 -21.03
N ALA A 274 -12.74 13.74 -21.10
CA ALA A 274 -12.99 12.53 -21.90
C ALA A 274 -12.76 12.70 -23.41
N LYS A 275 -12.81 13.93 -23.95
CA LYS A 275 -12.75 14.19 -25.41
C LYS A 275 -11.44 13.76 -26.06
N ILE A 276 -10.34 13.70 -25.30
CA ILE A 276 -9.01 13.34 -25.81
C ILE A 276 -8.63 11.89 -25.51
N LEU A 277 -9.55 11.10 -24.95
CA LEU A 277 -9.31 9.72 -24.52
C LEU A 277 -10.07 8.75 -25.41
N ASP A 278 -9.43 7.61 -25.71
CA ASP A 278 -10.09 6.54 -26.46
C ASP A 278 -11.25 5.94 -25.66
N THR A 279 -12.28 5.46 -26.38
CA THR A 279 -13.51 4.91 -25.79
C THR A 279 -13.24 3.79 -24.80
N ASP A 280 -12.30 2.89 -25.09
CA ASP A 280 -11.92 1.80 -24.19
C ASP A 280 -11.22 2.30 -22.91
N PHE A 281 -10.44 3.37 -23.01
CA PHE A 281 -9.84 3.99 -21.83
C PHE A 281 -10.92 4.62 -20.94
N ILE A 282 -11.85 5.37 -21.52
CA ILE A 282 -12.99 5.94 -20.80
C ILE A 282 -13.80 4.85 -20.10
N ARG A 283 -14.12 3.76 -20.80
CA ARG A 283 -14.88 2.63 -20.23
C ARG A 283 -14.16 2.02 -19.01
N ARG A 284 -12.86 1.76 -19.11
CA ARG A 284 -12.05 1.24 -17.99
C ARG A 284 -12.01 2.21 -16.82
N THR A 285 -11.81 3.49 -17.07
CA THR A 285 -11.80 4.53 -16.03
C THR A 285 -13.14 4.65 -15.33
N LYS A 286 -14.27 4.59 -16.06
CA LYS A 286 -15.61 4.60 -15.47
C LYS A 286 -15.85 3.41 -14.53
N ASN A 287 -15.30 2.24 -14.86
CA ASN A 287 -15.43 1.02 -14.08
C ASN A 287 -14.46 0.95 -12.88
N PHE A 288 -13.54 1.91 -12.74
CA PHE A 288 -12.68 1.98 -11.57
C PHE A 288 -13.54 2.20 -10.31
N ARG A 289 -13.25 1.45 -9.23
CA ARG A 289 -13.91 1.62 -7.93
C ARG A 289 -13.01 2.49 -7.06
N ASN A 290 -13.48 3.69 -6.76
CA ASN A 290 -12.83 4.59 -5.79
C ASN A 290 -13.19 4.12 -4.37
#